data_AF-A0A9X4RDH7-F1
#
_entry.id   AF-A0A9X4RDH7-F1
#
_cell.length_a   1.000
_cell.length_b   1.000
_cell.length_c   1.000
_cell.angle_alpha   90.00
_cell.angle_beta   90.00
_cell.angle_gamma   90.00
#
_symmetry.space_group_name_H-M   'P 1'
#
loop_
_entity.id
_entity.type
_entity.pdbx_description
1 polymer ?
#
loop_
_entity_poly.entity_id
_entity_poly.type
_entity_poly.pdbx_seq_one_letter_code
_entity_poly.pdbx_strand_id
1 'polypeptide(L)'
;MLRNEPRCATCREKEGVIDEARKFLGMYGLRPLGGTLQSDDDEERQWRIDARDARTELNQMRLAEPPDPALVRKMIRPRAATVVAETASRHTTSTTSSRAGTAAAKRAPAQPVSTDAPDLAALEERVTALLAQLTSVEGQIQAAEAAQGLAARARLKDLTAQRSTILRTLAALEKARRSAAQ
;
A
#
# COMPACT_ATOMS: atom_id res chain seq x y z
N MET A 1 0.33 -6.75 -29.35
CA MET A 1 -1.11 -6.40 -29.48
C MET A 1 -1.95 -7.67 -29.31
N LEU A 2 -2.75 -7.80 -28.25
CA LEU A 2 -3.69 -8.92 -28.13
C LEU A 2 -4.90 -8.65 -29.03
N ARG A 3 -5.15 -9.58 -29.96
CA ARG A 3 -6.05 -9.43 -31.12
C ARG A 3 -7.55 -9.22 -30.82
N ASN A 4 -8.00 -9.21 -29.56
CA ASN A 4 -9.43 -9.24 -29.20
C ASN A 4 -9.83 -8.31 -28.04
N GLU A 5 -8.99 -7.35 -27.64
CA GLU A 5 -9.31 -6.41 -26.57
C GLU A 5 -10.00 -5.15 -27.15
N PRO A 6 -11.09 -4.62 -26.55
CA PRO A 6 -11.76 -3.41 -27.02
C PRO A 6 -10.94 -2.12 -26.84
N ARG A 7 -9.76 -2.19 -26.21
CA ARG A 7 -8.90 -1.04 -25.93
C ARG A 7 -7.60 -1.11 -26.72
N CYS A 8 -7.25 -0.01 -27.39
CA CYS A 8 -5.96 0.11 -28.08
C CYS A 8 -4.81 0.19 -27.08
N ALA A 9 -3.57 0.02 -27.55
CA ALA A 9 -2.38 0.07 -26.71
C ALA A 9 -2.29 1.38 -25.90
N THR A 10 -2.53 2.52 -26.55
CA THR A 10 -2.51 3.85 -25.92
C THR A 10 -3.55 4.00 -24.81
N CYS A 11 -4.79 3.54 -25.02
CA CYS A 11 -5.81 3.56 -23.97
C CYS A 11 -5.37 2.73 -22.76
N ARG A 12 -4.79 1.54 -23.00
CA ARG A 12 -4.30 0.67 -21.92
C ARG A 12 -3.16 1.30 -21.13
N GLU A 13 -2.22 1.95 -21.80
CA GLU A 13 -1.11 2.65 -21.15
C GLU A 13 -1.63 3.75 -20.22
N LYS A 14 -2.54 4.61 -20.71
CA LYS A 14 -3.10 5.71 -19.92
C LYS A 14 -3.97 5.22 -18.77
N GLU A 15 -4.73 4.15 -18.98
CA GLU A 15 -5.49 3.50 -17.90
C GLU A 15 -4.58 2.86 -16.86
N GLY A 16 -3.47 2.26 -17.30
CA GLY A 16 -2.42 1.74 -16.43
C GLY A 16 -1.87 2.82 -15.50
N VAL A 17 -1.54 3.99 -16.06
CA VAL A 17 -1.08 5.16 -15.26
C VAL A 17 -2.12 5.57 -14.21
N ILE A 18 -3.41 5.61 -14.58
CA ILE A 18 -4.48 5.97 -13.63
C ILE A 18 -4.64 4.89 -12.55
N ASP A 19 -4.52 3.61 -12.91
CA ASP A 19 -4.61 2.50 -11.96
C ASP A 19 -3.42 2.46 -11.01
N GLU A 20 -2.20 2.71 -11.49
CA GLU A 20 -0.99 2.84 -10.68
C GLU A 20 -1.09 4.01 -9.71
N ALA A 21 -1.55 5.18 -10.17
CA ALA A 21 -1.81 6.32 -9.30
C ALA A 21 -2.85 5.99 -8.22
N ARG A 22 -3.93 5.25 -8.55
CA ARG A 22 -4.91 4.78 -7.55
C ARG A 22 -4.29 3.82 -6.54
N LYS A 23 -3.45 2.89 -6.98
CA LYS A 23 -2.75 1.95 -6.10
C LYS A 23 -1.80 2.69 -5.16
N PHE A 24 -1.03 3.64 -5.67
CA PHE A 24 -0.15 4.49 -4.88
C PHE A 24 -0.93 5.19 -3.77
N LEU A 25 -2.00 5.91 -4.13
CA LEU A 25 -2.81 6.64 -3.14
C LEU A 25 -3.47 5.69 -2.12
N GLY A 26 -3.97 4.54 -2.56
CA GLY A 26 -4.56 3.53 -1.68
C GLY A 26 -3.55 2.93 -0.70
N MET A 27 -2.32 2.67 -1.16
CA MET A 27 -1.24 2.12 -0.36
C MET A 27 -0.79 3.08 0.76
N TYR A 28 -0.77 4.38 0.48
CA TYR A 28 -0.40 5.41 1.46
C TYR A 28 -1.59 5.97 2.25
N GLY A 29 -2.82 5.45 2.04
CA GLY A 29 -4.03 5.94 2.70
C GLY A 29 -4.37 7.40 2.35
N LEU A 30 -3.89 7.87 1.20
CA LEU A 30 -4.08 9.23 0.73
C LEU A 30 -5.50 9.43 0.17
N ARG A 31 -5.88 10.69 -0.01
CA ARG A 31 -7.17 11.04 -0.61
C ARG A 31 -7.27 10.45 -2.03
N PRO A 32 -8.42 9.85 -2.40
CA PRO A 32 -8.62 9.34 -3.76
C PRO A 32 -8.44 10.42 -4.84
N LEU A 33 -8.12 9.99 -6.07
CA LEU A 33 -7.97 10.85 -7.25
C LEU A 33 -9.25 11.64 -7.55
N GLY A 34 -9.35 12.85 -6.99
CA GLY A 34 -10.40 13.83 -7.25
C GLY A 34 -9.94 14.94 -8.22
N GLY A 35 -10.70 16.03 -8.26
CA GLY A 35 -10.39 17.19 -9.11
C GLY A 35 -9.26 18.09 -8.57
N THR A 36 -8.85 17.93 -7.31
CA THR A 36 -7.84 18.78 -6.67
C THR A 36 -6.42 18.21 -6.84
N LEU A 37 -5.48 19.02 -7.33
CA LEU A 37 -4.04 18.69 -7.40
C LEU A 37 -3.26 19.06 -6.13
N GLN A 38 -3.95 19.57 -5.11
CA GLN A 38 -3.33 19.98 -3.84
C GLN A 38 -2.82 18.75 -3.08
N SER A 39 -1.52 18.73 -2.83
CA SER A 39 -0.80 17.78 -1.99
C SER A 39 0.42 18.50 -1.40
N ASP A 40 0.77 18.15 -0.17
CA ASP A 40 1.96 18.64 0.52
C ASP A 40 3.23 17.85 0.12
N ASP A 41 3.09 16.81 -0.71
CA ASP A 41 4.14 15.91 -1.16
C ASP A 41 4.31 15.95 -2.70
N ASP A 42 5.53 16.23 -3.16
CA ASP A 42 5.83 16.34 -4.60
C ASP A 42 5.56 15.07 -5.43
N GLU A 43 5.68 13.86 -4.86
CA GLU A 43 5.36 12.62 -5.60
C GLU A 43 3.89 12.40 -5.71
N GLU A 44 3.16 12.60 -4.60
CA GLU A 44 1.71 12.53 -4.64
C GLU A 44 1.19 13.55 -5.66
N ARG A 45 1.76 14.75 -5.68
CA ARG A 45 1.45 15.76 -6.69
C ARG A 45 1.74 15.24 -8.10
N GLN A 46 2.88 14.59 -8.33
CA GLN A 46 3.22 14.01 -9.63
C GLN A 46 2.21 12.93 -10.05
N TRP A 47 1.89 11.96 -9.18
CA TRP A 47 0.87 10.94 -9.45
C TRP A 47 -0.51 11.52 -9.75
N ARG A 48 -0.90 12.61 -9.06
CA ARG A 48 -2.15 13.32 -9.33
C ARG A 48 -2.13 14.04 -10.68
N ILE A 49 -1.00 14.63 -11.08
CA ILE A 49 -0.81 15.26 -12.39
C ILE A 49 -0.87 14.20 -13.49
N ASP A 50 -0.08 13.13 -13.38
CA ASP A 50 0.00 12.07 -14.38
C ASP A 50 -1.37 11.42 -14.60
N ALA A 51 -2.12 11.16 -13.51
CA ALA A 51 -3.47 10.63 -13.62
C ALA A 51 -4.46 11.62 -14.24
N ARG A 52 -4.30 12.93 -13.99
CA ARG A 52 -5.14 13.97 -14.61
C ARG A 52 -4.85 14.08 -16.09
N ASP A 53 -3.58 14.08 -16.48
CA ASP A 53 -3.16 14.19 -17.87
C ASP A 53 -3.58 12.95 -18.66
N ALA A 54 -3.39 11.76 -18.08
CA ALA A 54 -3.90 10.51 -18.65
C ALA A 54 -5.43 10.52 -18.84
N ARG A 55 -6.20 11.04 -17.88
CA ARG A 55 -7.65 11.22 -18.02
C ARG A 55 -7.99 12.23 -19.12
N THR A 56 -7.24 13.32 -19.21
CA THR A 56 -7.46 14.37 -20.21
C THR A 56 -7.22 13.82 -21.61
N GLU A 57 -6.13 13.09 -21.82
CA GLU A 57 -5.83 12.42 -23.08
C GLU A 57 -6.87 11.35 -23.44
N LEU A 58 -7.30 10.52 -22.48
CA LEU A 58 -8.39 9.55 -22.71
C LEU A 58 -9.69 10.25 -23.11
N ASN A 59 -10.00 11.40 -22.51
CA ASN A 59 -11.17 12.19 -22.89
C ASN A 59 -11.01 12.84 -24.27
N GLN A 60 -9.81 13.27 -24.67
CA GLN A 60 -9.53 13.79 -26.01
C GLN A 60 -9.64 12.72 -27.09
N MET A 61 -9.21 11.48 -26.79
CA MET A 61 -9.33 10.34 -27.70
C MET A 61 -10.75 9.76 -27.75
N ARG A 62 -11.62 10.12 -26.81
CA ARG A 62 -12.98 9.57 -26.72
C ARG A 62 -13.81 10.08 -27.88
N LEU A 63 -14.36 9.16 -28.68
CA LEU A 63 -15.31 9.51 -29.74
C LEU A 63 -16.53 10.21 -29.12
N ALA A 64 -17.00 11.27 -29.77
CA ALA A 64 -18.17 12.03 -29.34
C ALA A 64 -19.44 11.17 -29.33
N GLU A 65 -19.61 10.35 -30.35
CA GLU A 65 -20.66 9.35 -30.44
C GLU A 65 -20.03 7.94 -30.40
N PRO A 66 -20.28 7.15 -29.35
CA PRO A 66 -19.75 5.79 -29.28
C PRO A 66 -20.48 4.90 -30.29
N PRO A 67 -19.77 4.00 -31.01
CA PRO A 67 -20.42 3.05 -31.90
C PRO A 67 -21.35 2.10 -31.12
N ASP A 68 -22.45 1.70 -31.74
CA ASP A 68 -23.45 0.83 -31.12
C ASP A 68 -22.78 -0.44 -30.52
N PRO A 69 -22.92 -0.68 -29.20
CA PRO A 69 -22.29 -1.82 -28.53
C PRO A 69 -22.69 -3.17 -29.14
N ALA A 70 -23.87 -3.28 -29.77
CA ALA A 70 -24.28 -4.51 -30.44
C ALA A 70 -23.44 -4.80 -31.69
N LEU A 71 -23.06 -3.78 -32.46
CA LEU A 71 -22.19 -3.92 -33.64
C LEU A 71 -20.75 -4.26 -33.22
N VAL A 72 -20.25 -3.59 -32.19
CA VAL A 72 -18.91 -3.87 -31.63
C VAL A 72 -18.81 -5.32 -31.13
N ARG A 73 -19.83 -5.80 -30.40
CA ARG A 73 -19.87 -7.21 -29.95
C ARG A 73 -19.92 -8.20 -31.11
N LYS A 74 -20.64 -7.88 -32.20
CA LYS A 74 -20.68 -8.72 -33.41
C LYS A 74 -19.34 -8.79 -34.12
N MET A 75 -18.58 -7.70 -34.16
CA MET A 75 -17.25 -7.65 -34.78
C MET A 75 -16.14 -8.30 -33.93
N ILE A 76 -16.23 -8.19 -32.60
CA ILE A 76 -15.25 -8.78 -31.67
C ILE A 76 -15.49 -10.28 -31.49
N ARG A 77 -16.71 -10.78 -31.69
CA ARG A 77 -17.00 -12.21 -31.55
C ARG A 77 -16.14 -12.98 -32.56
N PRO A 78 -15.23 -13.88 -32.11
CA PRO A 78 -14.42 -14.65 -33.03
C PRO A 78 -15.35 -15.46 -33.93
N ARG A 79 -15.14 -15.32 -35.24
CA ARG A 79 -15.93 -15.92 -36.33
C ARG A 79 -15.87 -17.47 -36.38
N ALA A 80 -15.38 -18.11 -35.31
CA ALA A 80 -15.24 -19.55 -35.12
C ALA A 80 -16.30 -20.17 -34.18
N ALA A 81 -17.19 -19.37 -33.58
CA ALA A 81 -18.22 -19.86 -32.65
C ALA A 81 -19.61 -20.06 -33.30
N THR A 82 -19.69 -20.18 -34.64
CA THR A 82 -20.96 -20.43 -35.37
C THR A 82 -21.22 -21.91 -35.65
N VAL A 83 -20.42 -22.82 -35.09
CA VAL A 83 -20.77 -24.25 -35.01
C VAL A 83 -20.73 -24.60 -33.52
N VAL A 84 -21.75 -25.30 -33.03
CA VAL A 84 -22.04 -25.59 -31.61
C VAL A 84 -22.77 -24.46 -30.87
N ALA A 85 -23.97 -24.16 -31.35
CA ALA A 85 -25.07 -23.72 -30.49
C ALA A 85 -26.23 -24.70 -30.65
N GLU A 86 -26.15 -25.85 -29.97
CA GLU A 86 -27.35 -26.60 -29.61
C GLU A 86 -27.11 -27.27 -28.26
N THR A 87 -27.51 -26.60 -27.19
CA THR A 87 -28.43 -27.14 -26.19
C THR A 87 -28.91 -25.99 -25.30
N ALA A 88 -30.23 -25.86 -25.27
CA ALA A 88 -31.06 -25.03 -24.40
C ALA A 88 -30.54 -24.97 -22.95
N SER A 89 -30.41 -23.79 -22.34
CA SER A 89 -31.47 -22.97 -21.73
C SER A 89 -32.12 -23.58 -20.48
N ARG A 90 -32.25 -22.71 -19.46
CA ARG A 90 -33.05 -22.79 -18.22
C ARG A 90 -32.50 -23.62 -17.05
N HIS A 91 -32.09 -22.95 -15.97
CA HIS A 91 -32.99 -22.42 -14.95
C HIS A 91 -32.27 -21.56 -13.89
N THR A 92 -32.96 -20.49 -13.51
CA THR A 92 -32.72 -19.58 -12.39
C THR A 92 -33.04 -20.23 -11.05
N THR A 93 -32.25 -19.99 -10.01
CA THR A 93 -32.72 -19.47 -8.70
C THR A 93 -31.53 -19.11 -7.79
N SER A 94 -31.61 -17.91 -7.24
CA SER A 94 -30.80 -17.33 -6.17
C SER A 94 -31.17 -17.88 -4.79
N THR A 95 -30.19 -18.06 -3.91
CA THR A 95 -30.29 -17.73 -2.46
C THR A 95 -28.91 -17.79 -1.77
N THR A 96 -28.44 -16.62 -1.37
CA THR A 96 -27.86 -16.25 -0.06
C THR A 96 -27.01 -17.21 0.78
N SER A 97 -25.86 -16.64 1.18
CA SER A 97 -25.30 -16.59 2.54
C SER A 97 -24.36 -17.68 3.07
N SER A 98 -23.16 -17.18 3.38
CA SER A 98 -22.44 -17.35 4.66
C SER A 98 -21.79 -18.71 4.93
N ARG A 99 -20.48 -18.79 4.67
CA ARG A 99 -19.57 -19.73 5.34
C ARG A 99 -18.44 -18.90 5.98
N ALA A 100 -18.66 -18.45 7.22
CA ALA A 100 -18.27 -19.15 8.45
C ALA A 100 -16.74 -19.27 8.56
N GLY A 101 -16.19 -18.44 9.43
CA GLY A 101 -14.77 -18.30 9.70
C GLY A 101 -14.16 -19.54 10.34
N THR A 102 -12.86 -19.71 10.09
CA THR A 102 -12.01 -20.67 10.78
C THR A 102 -11.18 -19.95 11.83
N ALA A 103 -11.62 -20.16 13.07
CA ALA A 103 -10.83 -20.50 14.25
C ALA A 103 -9.60 -19.64 14.57
N ALA A 104 -9.81 -18.80 15.59
CA ALA A 104 -8.78 -18.31 16.50
C ALA A 104 -7.97 -19.48 17.10
N ALA A 105 -6.65 -19.46 16.86
CA ALA A 105 -5.71 -20.19 17.70
C ALA A 105 -5.40 -19.35 18.94
N LYS A 106 -5.93 -19.78 20.09
CA LYS A 106 -5.61 -19.24 21.41
C LYS A 106 -4.19 -19.65 21.79
N ARG A 107 -3.34 -18.62 21.97
CA ARG A 107 -2.44 -18.36 23.11
C ARG A 107 -1.54 -19.51 23.61
N ALA A 108 -0.24 -19.39 23.34
CA ALA A 108 0.78 -19.85 24.30
C ALA A 108 0.97 -18.75 25.36
N PRO A 109 0.95 -19.08 26.66
CA PRO A 109 1.23 -18.11 27.72
C PRO A 109 2.70 -17.70 27.69
N ALA A 110 2.93 -16.41 27.93
CA ALA A 110 4.24 -15.86 28.22
C ALA A 110 4.92 -16.69 29.31
N GLN A 111 6.16 -17.09 29.06
CA GLN A 111 6.99 -17.66 30.10
C GLN A 111 7.12 -16.65 31.24
N PRO A 112 7.10 -17.08 32.51
CA PRO A 112 7.47 -16.21 33.61
C PRO A 112 8.95 -15.84 33.41
N VAL A 113 9.21 -14.60 33.02
CA VAL A 113 10.54 -14.01 33.21
C VAL A 113 10.80 -14.04 34.71
N SER A 114 11.81 -14.82 35.11
CA SER A 114 12.30 -14.89 36.48
C SER A 114 12.41 -13.47 37.04
N THR A 115 11.85 -13.27 38.22
CA THR A 115 12.13 -12.11 39.08
C THR A 115 13.49 -12.30 39.73
N ASP A 116 14.53 -12.54 38.91
CA ASP A 116 15.88 -12.25 39.35
C ASP A 116 16.02 -10.74 39.31
N ALA A 117 16.60 -10.17 40.37
CA ALA A 117 16.94 -8.76 40.38
C ALA A 117 17.67 -8.43 39.08
N PRO A 118 17.26 -7.41 38.32
CA PRO A 118 17.87 -7.14 37.05
C PRO A 118 19.35 -6.83 37.28
N ASP A 119 20.23 -7.64 36.67
CA ASP A 119 21.66 -7.43 36.71
C ASP A 119 21.95 -6.01 36.19
N LEU A 120 22.37 -5.13 37.10
CA LEU A 120 22.59 -3.71 36.81
C LEU A 120 23.66 -3.53 35.73
N ALA A 121 24.66 -4.41 35.69
CA ALA A 121 25.71 -4.37 34.67
C ALA A 121 25.13 -4.70 33.28
N ALA A 122 24.29 -5.74 33.18
CA ALA A 122 23.61 -6.09 31.93
C ALA A 122 22.62 -5.01 31.46
N LEU A 123 21.95 -4.32 32.40
CA LEU A 123 21.10 -3.17 32.09
C LEU A 123 21.92 -2.00 31.51
N GLU A 124 23.07 -1.68 32.11
CA GLU A 124 23.95 -0.61 31.65
C GLU A 124 24.53 -0.90 30.25
N GLU A 125 24.95 -2.14 30.00
CA GLU A 125 25.41 -2.57 28.67
C GLU A 125 24.30 -2.42 27.62
N ARG A 126 23.07 -2.81 27.97
CA ARG A 126 21.92 -2.65 27.07
C ARG A 126 21.57 -1.19 26.80
N VAL A 127 21.69 -0.32 27.80
CA VAL A 127 21.45 1.13 27.64
C VAL A 127 22.52 1.75 26.75
N THR A 128 23.80 1.43 26.97
CA THR A 128 24.89 1.96 26.13
C THR A 128 24.76 1.51 24.68
N ALA A 129 24.39 0.24 24.44
CA ALA A 129 24.10 -0.27 23.10
C ALA A 129 22.91 0.46 22.44
N LEU A 130 21.82 0.69 23.17
CA LEU A 130 20.65 1.43 22.66
C LEU A 130 20.98 2.90 22.35
N LEU A 131 21.84 3.54 23.15
CA LEU A 131 22.31 4.91 22.89
C LEU A 131 23.19 4.97 21.64
N ALA A 132 24.08 3.99 21.43
CA ALA A 132 24.87 3.89 20.20
C ALA A 132 23.99 3.64 18.95
N GLN A 133 22.92 2.84 19.11
CA GLN A 133 21.93 2.67 18.06
C GLN A 133 21.16 3.97 17.78
N LEU A 134 20.80 4.74 18.83
CA LEU A 134 20.11 6.01 18.68
C LEU A 134 20.95 7.02 17.89
N THR A 135 22.25 7.15 18.21
CA THR A 135 23.15 8.05 17.47
C THR A 135 23.34 7.63 16.01
N SER A 136 23.41 6.32 15.74
CA SER A 136 23.45 5.79 14.37
C SER A 136 22.19 6.13 13.59
N VAL A 137 21.00 5.93 14.18
CA VAL A 137 19.72 6.26 13.55
C VAL A 137 19.59 7.78 13.31
N GLU A 138 20.04 8.61 14.26
CA GLU A 138 20.03 10.07 14.08
C GLU A 138 20.95 10.52 12.93
N GLY A 139 22.13 9.90 12.79
CA GLY A 139 23.00 10.14 11.63
C GLY A 139 22.35 9.71 10.30
N GLN A 140 21.63 8.59 10.28
CA GLN A 140 20.88 8.15 9.10
C GLN A 140 19.71 9.07 8.76
N ILE A 141 19.03 9.63 9.78
CA ILE A 141 17.97 10.63 9.58
C ILE A 141 18.56 11.86 8.89
N GLN A 142 19.66 12.42 9.39
CA GLN A 142 20.31 13.59 8.77
C GLN A 142 20.71 13.32 7.32
N ALA A 143 21.27 12.14 7.03
CA ALA A 143 21.63 11.75 5.67
C ALA A 143 20.40 11.62 4.75
N ALA A 144 19.29 11.10 5.29
CA ALA A 144 18.04 10.95 4.54
C ALA A 144 17.27 12.27 4.38
N GLU A 145 17.40 13.23 5.31
CA GLU A 145 16.87 14.60 5.19
C GLU A 145 17.59 15.39 4.09
N ALA A 146 18.89 15.16 3.93
CA ALA A 146 19.67 15.73 2.82
C ALA A 146 19.33 15.10 1.46
N ALA A 147 18.77 13.89 1.46
CA ALA A 147 18.36 13.19 0.25
C ALA A 147 16.95 13.62 -0.19
N GLN A 148 16.79 13.92 -1.48
CA GLN A 148 15.50 14.32 -2.06
C GLN A 148 14.78 13.10 -2.67
N GLY A 149 13.44 13.11 -2.62
CA GLY A 149 12.59 12.06 -3.18
C GLY A 149 11.98 11.12 -2.15
N LEU A 150 11.32 10.07 -2.62
CA LEU A 150 10.27 9.42 -1.82
C LEU A 150 10.71 8.15 -1.16
N ALA A 151 11.65 7.47 -1.80
CA ALA A 151 12.50 6.53 -1.09
C ALA A 151 13.16 7.20 0.13
N ALA A 152 13.56 8.48 0.03
CA ALA A 152 14.12 9.22 1.17
C ALA A 152 13.05 9.54 2.22
N ARG A 153 11.88 10.05 1.82
CA ARG A 153 10.74 10.31 2.75
C ARG A 153 10.24 9.03 3.45
N ALA A 154 10.13 7.91 2.74
CA ALA A 154 9.75 6.62 3.32
C ALA A 154 10.80 6.14 4.34
N ARG A 155 12.08 6.21 3.99
CA ARG A 155 13.18 5.91 4.91
C ARG A 155 13.17 6.82 6.14
N LEU A 156 12.91 8.12 5.98
CA LEU A 156 12.77 9.05 7.10
C LEU A 156 11.63 8.65 8.04
N LYS A 157 10.48 8.26 7.50
CA LYS A 157 9.35 7.78 8.30
C LYS A 157 9.72 6.52 9.09
N ASP A 158 10.41 5.57 8.48
CA ASP A 158 10.85 4.35 9.16
C ASP A 158 11.91 4.65 10.24
N LEU A 159 12.90 5.50 9.94
CA LEU A 159 13.94 5.90 10.88
C LEU A 159 13.39 6.71 12.07
N THR A 160 12.42 7.59 11.84
CA THR A 160 11.73 8.31 12.92
C THR A 160 10.89 7.38 13.79
N ALA A 161 10.22 6.38 13.20
CA ALA A 161 9.54 5.34 13.95
C ALA A 161 10.51 4.50 14.80
N GLN A 162 11.68 4.13 14.24
CA GLN A 162 12.74 3.43 14.97
C GLN A 162 13.28 4.28 16.13
N ARG A 163 13.59 5.56 15.90
CA ARG A 163 14.00 6.51 16.94
C ARG A 163 13.00 6.57 18.09
N SER A 164 11.70 6.69 17.79
CA SER A 164 10.65 6.72 18.81
C SER A 164 10.56 5.42 19.63
N THR A 165 10.88 4.29 18.99
CA THR A 165 10.85 2.98 19.64
C THR A 165 12.04 2.83 20.57
N ILE A 166 13.24 3.21 20.12
CA ILE A 166 14.46 3.24 20.94
C ILE A 166 14.26 4.13 22.17
N LEU A 167 13.75 5.36 21.99
CA LEU A 167 13.47 6.27 23.11
C LEU A 167 12.46 5.70 24.11
N ARG A 168 11.41 5.02 23.63
CA ARG A 168 10.44 4.33 24.50
C ARG A 168 11.09 3.17 25.27
N THR A 169 11.96 2.40 24.63
CA THR A 169 12.69 1.32 25.31
C THR A 169 13.66 1.85 26.36
N LEU A 170 14.37 2.94 26.06
CA LEU A 170 15.24 3.63 27.03
C LEU A 170 14.44 4.14 28.23
N ALA A 171 13.29 4.77 28.00
CA ALA A 171 12.40 5.20 29.09
C ALA A 171 11.87 4.02 29.93
N ALA A 172 11.56 2.88 29.31
CA ALA A 172 11.12 1.68 30.02
C ALA A 172 12.25 1.07 30.88
N LEU A 173 13.48 1.03 30.36
CA LEU A 173 14.66 0.58 31.11
C LEU A 173 14.98 1.51 32.27
N GLU A 174 14.85 2.82 32.06
CA GLU A 174 15.04 3.83 33.10
C GLU A 174 14.00 3.70 34.23
N LYS A 175 12.73 3.48 33.86
CA LYS A 175 11.67 3.17 34.82
C LYS A 175 11.94 1.88 35.59
N ALA A 176 12.40 0.83 34.91
CA ALA A 176 12.75 -0.45 35.55
C ALA A 176 13.92 -0.29 36.54
N ARG A 177 14.93 0.50 36.17
CA ARG A 177 16.06 0.86 37.05
C ARG A 177 15.56 1.59 38.30
N ARG A 178 14.67 2.58 38.15
CA ARG A 178 14.10 3.31 39.30
C ARG A 178 13.29 2.41 40.22
N SER A 179 12.50 1.48 39.67
CA SER A 179 11.72 0.54 40.48
C SER A 179 12.57 -0.52 41.18
N ALA A 180 13.76 -0.84 40.66
CA ALA A 180 14.71 -1.75 41.31
C ALA A 180 15.56 -1.07 42.39
N ALA A 181 15.60 0.27 42.41
CA ALA A 181 16.32 1.08 43.39
C ALA A 181 15.44 1.57 44.56
N GLN A 182 14.14 1.26 44.55
CA GLN A 182 13.17 1.51 45.63
C GLN A 182 12.91 0.24 46.42
#